data_AF-A0A1X2Z245-F1
#
_entry.id   AF-A0A1X2Z245-F1
#
_cell.length_a   1.000
_cell.length_b   1.000
_cell.length_c   1.000
_cell.angle_alpha   90.00
_cell.angle_beta   90.00
_cell.angle_gamma   90.00
#
_symmetry.space_group_name_H-M   'P 1'
#
loop_
_entity.id
_entity.type
_entity.pdbx_description
1 polymer ?
#
loop_
_entity_poly.entity_id
_entity_poly.type
_entity_poly.pdbx_seq_one_letter_code
_entity_poly.pdbx_strand_id
1 'polypeptide(L)'
;MGRNQQYRPGKTRGKRIFIRVSDQELEEIRSAANERGVSISRYLVEAHEASCDLEAARKACETGPVVEQLKAIRTEIWHIGHNVNQIAHNTNHDMSVSPDDEYSTAKAVMECKRLFEKATGVIKDSTKQINHRPLLE
;
A
#
# COMPACT_ATOMS: atom_id res chain seq x y z
N MET A 1 -0.98 -28.79 -39.81
CA MET A 1 -1.40 -27.39 -39.58
C MET A 1 -0.45 -26.75 -38.57
N GLY A 2 0.65 -26.15 -39.03
CA GLY A 2 1.66 -25.54 -38.16
C GLY A 2 1.23 -24.12 -37.76
N ARG A 3 1.09 -23.84 -36.46
CA ARG A 3 0.72 -22.51 -35.98
C ARG A 3 1.92 -21.57 -36.09
N ASN A 4 1.70 -20.46 -36.79
CA ASN A 4 2.63 -19.35 -37.02
C ASN A 4 3.27 -18.88 -35.70
N GLN A 5 4.54 -19.20 -35.48
CA GLN A 5 5.39 -18.50 -34.53
C GLN A 5 5.73 -17.13 -35.12
N GLN A 6 4.99 -16.10 -34.70
CA GLN A 6 5.31 -14.72 -35.01
C GLN A 6 6.66 -14.35 -34.37
N TYR A 7 7.68 -14.24 -35.21
CA TYR A 7 9.00 -13.75 -34.85
C TYR A 7 8.92 -12.25 -34.50
N ARG A 8 9.12 -11.91 -33.22
CA ARG A 8 9.37 -10.53 -32.78
C ARG A 8 10.89 -10.31 -32.72
N PRO A 9 11.43 -9.22 -33.28
CA PRO A 9 12.86 -8.91 -33.17
C PRO A 9 13.16 -8.42 -31.76
N GLY A 10 13.61 -9.34 -30.91
CA GLY A 10 14.10 -9.08 -29.56
C GLY A 10 15.24 -10.03 -29.24
N LYS A 11 16.16 -9.62 -28.36
CA LYS A 11 17.31 -10.44 -27.92
C LYS A 11 16.88 -11.88 -27.67
N THR A 12 17.50 -12.82 -28.38
CA THR A 12 17.22 -14.25 -28.25
C THR A 12 17.53 -14.72 -26.82
N ARG A 13 16.56 -15.40 -26.20
CA ARG A 13 16.70 -15.95 -24.85
C ARG A 13 17.56 -17.22 -24.90
N GLY A 14 18.88 -17.06 -24.83
CA GLY A 14 19.85 -18.16 -24.94
C GLY A 14 20.21 -18.89 -23.63
N LYS A 15 19.82 -18.35 -22.48
CA LYS A 15 20.11 -18.95 -21.17
C LYS A 15 19.07 -20.00 -20.80
N ARG A 16 19.52 -21.14 -20.28
CA ARG A 16 18.66 -22.22 -19.77
C ARG A 16 18.80 -22.30 -18.26
N ILE A 17 17.68 -22.51 -17.58
CA ILE A 17 17.61 -22.74 -16.14
C ILE A 17 16.99 -24.12 -15.92
N PHE A 18 17.49 -24.84 -14.92
CA PHE A 18 16.92 -26.10 -14.45
C PHE A 18 16.35 -25.85 -13.07
N ILE A 19 15.05 -26.09 -12.91
CA ILE A 19 14.34 -25.98 -11.64
C ILE A 19 13.93 -27.38 -11.17
N ARG A 20 14.03 -27.64 -9.88
CA ARG A 20 13.47 -28.83 -9.26
C ARG A 20 12.06 -28.50 -8.82
N VAL A 21 11.12 -29.33 -9.24
CA VAL A 21 9.71 -29.25 -8.90
C VAL A 21 9.22 -30.66 -8.59
N SER A 22 8.25 -30.78 -7.71
CA SER A 22 7.46 -31.99 -7.53
C SER A 22 6.56 -32.24 -8.75
N ASP A 23 6.05 -33.46 -8.87
CA ASP A 23 5.09 -33.81 -9.93
C ASP A 23 3.82 -32.95 -9.85
N GLN A 24 3.38 -32.63 -8.63
CA GLN A 24 2.22 -31.77 -8.37
C GLN A 24 2.47 -30.34 -8.86
N GLU A 25 3.59 -29.72 -8.48
CA GLU A 25 3.94 -28.35 -8.90
C GLU A 25 4.09 -28.26 -10.43
N LEU A 26 4.66 -29.29 -11.06
CA LEU A 26 4.80 -29.32 -12.51
C LEU A 26 3.42 -29.35 -13.22
N GLU A 27 2.49 -30.15 -12.71
CA GLU A 27 1.15 -30.25 -13.29
C GLU A 27 0.35 -28.95 -13.07
N GLU A 28 0.46 -28.33 -11.91
CA GLU A 28 -0.15 -27.01 -11.63
C GLU A 28 0.37 -25.94 -12.60
N ILE A 29 1.70 -25.85 -12.78
CA ILE A 29 2.32 -24.91 -13.72
C ILE A 29 1.86 -25.19 -15.14
N ARG A 30 1.77 -26.47 -15.54
CA ARG A 30 1.33 -26.87 -16.87
C ARG A 30 -0.14 -26.52 -17.09
N SER A 31 -1.02 -26.79 -16.11
CA SER A 31 -2.44 -26.46 -16.17
C SER A 31 -2.62 -24.95 -16.33
N ALA A 32 -1.97 -24.15 -15.47
CA ALA A 32 -2.06 -22.69 -15.53
C ALA A 32 -1.50 -22.09 -16.83
N ALA A 33 -0.43 -22.69 -17.39
CA ALA A 33 0.10 -22.28 -18.70
C ALA A 33 -0.88 -22.62 -19.84
N ASN A 34 -1.49 -23.80 -19.79
CA ASN A 34 -2.48 -24.26 -20.77
C ASN A 34 -3.77 -23.42 -20.75
N GLU A 35 -4.28 -23.09 -19.57
CA GLU A 35 -5.44 -22.20 -19.40
C GLU A 35 -5.21 -20.83 -20.07
N ARG A 36 -3.97 -20.33 -20.01
CA ARG A 36 -3.57 -19.08 -20.66
C ARG A 36 -3.13 -19.26 -22.12
N GLY A 37 -3.11 -20.48 -22.64
CA GLY A 37 -2.71 -20.79 -24.02
C GLY A 37 -1.24 -20.51 -24.33
N VAL A 38 -0.37 -20.45 -23.33
CA VAL A 38 1.06 -20.12 -23.46
C VAL A 38 1.96 -21.31 -23.07
N SER A 39 3.23 -21.27 -23.48
CA SER A 39 4.19 -22.29 -23.03
C SER A 39 4.59 -22.10 -21.57
N ILE A 40 5.00 -23.18 -20.89
CA ILE A 40 5.50 -23.13 -19.50
C ILE A 40 6.61 -22.08 -19.35
N SER A 41 7.56 -22.01 -20.30
CA SER A 41 8.64 -21.02 -20.27
C SER A 41 8.13 -19.59 -20.38
N ARG A 42 7.06 -19.34 -21.16
CA ARG A 42 6.44 -18.02 -21.27
C ARG A 42 5.66 -17.69 -20.00
N TYR A 43 4.87 -18.64 -19.51
CA TYR A 43 4.10 -18.54 -18.27
C TYR A 43 4.98 -18.17 -17.08
N LEU A 44 6.10 -18.88 -16.87
CA LEU A 44 7.00 -18.61 -15.74
C LEU A 44 7.61 -17.20 -15.79
N VAL A 45 7.91 -16.70 -16.98
CA VAL A 45 8.47 -15.35 -17.13
C VAL A 45 7.40 -14.28 -16.96
N GLU A 46 6.21 -14.48 -17.52
CA GLU A 46 5.07 -13.58 -17.30
C GLU A 46 4.62 -13.58 -15.84
N ALA A 47 4.65 -14.73 -15.15
CA ALA A 47 4.36 -14.83 -13.72
C ALA A 47 5.38 -14.05 -12.88
N HIS A 48 6.66 -14.10 -13.25
CA HIS A 48 7.69 -13.30 -12.60
C HIS A 48 7.51 -11.80 -12.86
N GLU A 49 7.25 -11.39 -14.11
CA GLU A 49 6.96 -10.00 -14.46
C GLU A 49 5.73 -9.49 -13.68
N ALA A 50 4.64 -10.26 -13.66
CA ALA A 50 3.43 -9.92 -12.91
C ALA A 50 3.69 -9.85 -11.39
N SER A 51 4.52 -10.74 -10.84
CA SER A 51 4.90 -10.68 -9.42
C SER A 51 5.71 -9.43 -9.10
N CYS A 52 6.65 -9.03 -9.97
CA CYS A 52 7.40 -7.80 -9.83
C CYS A 52 6.48 -6.57 -9.91
N ASP A 53 5.53 -6.56 -10.84
CA ASP A 53 4.55 -5.48 -10.98
C ASP A 53 3.64 -5.38 -9.74
N LEU A 54 3.20 -6.52 -9.20
CA LEU A 54 2.41 -6.57 -7.96
C LEU A 54 3.21 -6.04 -6.76
N GLU A 55 4.48 -6.43 -6.62
CA GLU A 55 5.34 -5.91 -5.55
C GLU A 55 5.62 -4.41 -5.71
N ALA A 56 5.82 -3.93 -6.95
CA ALA A 56 5.96 -2.51 -7.23
C ALA A 56 4.69 -1.74 -6.88
N ALA A 57 3.51 -2.26 -7.26
CA ALA A 57 2.22 -1.69 -6.91
C ALA A 57 1.98 -1.68 -5.40
N ARG A 58 2.29 -2.78 -4.71
CA ARG A 58 2.22 -2.91 -3.25
C ARG A 58 3.07 -1.84 -2.58
N LYS A 59 4.34 -1.71 -3.00
CA LYS A 59 5.26 -0.70 -2.45
C LYS A 59 4.79 0.73 -2.73
N ALA A 60 4.26 0.99 -3.93
CA ALA A 60 3.67 2.29 -4.27
C ALA A 60 2.45 2.62 -3.39
N CYS A 61 1.65 1.61 -3.00
CA CYS A 61 0.57 1.79 -2.02
C CYS A 61 1.11 2.08 -0.61
N GLU A 62 2.18 1.40 -0.17
CA GLU A 62 2.81 1.62 1.14
C GLU A 62 3.39 3.03 1.32
N THR A 63 3.93 3.61 0.25
CA THR A 63 4.48 4.98 0.24
C THR A 63 3.58 5.95 -0.50
N GLY A 64 2.31 5.58 -0.70
CA GLY A 64 1.37 6.36 -1.48
C GLY A 64 1.06 7.71 -0.83
N PRO A 65 0.59 8.69 -1.61
CA PRO A 65 0.24 10.02 -1.09
C PRO A 65 -0.79 9.96 0.05
N VAL A 66 -1.70 8.99 0.00
CA VAL A 66 -2.67 8.72 1.08
C VAL A 66 -1.98 8.33 2.38
N VAL A 67 -1.01 7.41 2.33
CA VAL A 67 -0.28 6.94 3.52
C VAL A 67 0.54 8.09 4.10
N GLU A 68 1.19 8.90 3.26
CA GLU A 68 1.93 10.08 3.72
C GLU A 68 1.01 11.14 4.36
N GLN A 69 -0.18 11.37 3.80
CA GLN A 69 -1.17 12.26 4.43
C GLN A 69 -1.63 11.73 5.79
N LEU A 70 -1.85 10.42 5.93
CA LEU A 70 -2.22 9.82 7.21
C LEU A 70 -1.07 9.87 8.22
N LYS A 71 0.18 9.67 7.79
CA LYS A 71 1.37 9.84 8.64
C LYS A 71 1.50 11.29 9.13
N ALA A 72 1.27 12.27 8.27
CA ALA A 72 1.28 13.68 8.65
C ALA A 72 0.20 13.98 9.71
N ILE A 73 -1.03 13.53 9.48
CA ILE A 73 -2.12 13.71 10.47
C ILE A 73 -1.78 13.05 11.81
N ARG A 74 -1.20 11.84 11.79
CA ARG A 74 -0.73 11.15 13.00
C ARG A 74 0.32 11.96 13.75
N THR A 75 1.28 12.55 13.03
CA THR A 75 2.33 13.39 13.65
C THR A 75 1.73 14.62 14.32
N GLU A 76 0.77 15.29 13.68
CA GLU A 76 0.07 16.43 14.28
C GLU A 76 -0.67 16.02 15.57
N ILE A 77 -1.40 14.89 15.55
CA ILE A 77 -2.07 14.36 16.75
C ILE A 77 -1.05 14.07 17.87
N TRP A 78 0.11 13.53 17.51
CA TRP A 78 1.19 13.27 18.47
C TRP A 78 1.70 14.56 19.13
N HIS A 79 1.93 15.62 18.35
CA HIS A 79 2.33 16.92 18.89
C HIS A 79 1.28 17.51 19.82
N ILE A 80 0.00 17.41 19.46
CA ILE A 80 -1.10 17.86 20.32
C ILE A 80 -1.09 17.08 21.65
N GLY A 81 -1.01 15.76 21.59
CA GLY A 81 -0.97 14.92 22.79
C GLY A 81 0.25 15.22 23.67
N HIS A 82 1.41 15.47 23.07
CA HIS A 82 2.60 15.86 23.79
C HIS A 82 2.43 17.19 24.53
N ASN A 83 1.86 18.20 23.86
CA ASN A 83 1.60 19.51 24.46
C ASN A 83 0.59 19.42 25.61
N VAL A 84 -0.51 18.67 25.44
CA VAL A 84 -1.50 18.44 26.51
C VAL A 84 -0.86 17.72 27.70
N ASN A 85 0.02 16.75 27.44
CA ASN A 85 0.74 16.06 28.50
C ASN A 85 1.69 16.98 29.28
N GLN A 86 2.33 17.94 28.61
CA GLN A 86 3.13 18.97 29.27
C GLN A 86 2.27 19.89 30.15
N ILE A 87 1.11 20.34 29.65
CA ILE A 87 0.17 21.14 30.45
C ILE A 87 -0.25 20.37 31.71
N ALA A 88 -0.66 19.11 31.56
CA ALA A 88 -1.04 18.27 32.69
C ALA A 88 0.09 18.11 33.72
N HIS A 89 1.32 17.91 33.25
CA HIS A 89 2.48 17.82 34.13
C HIS A 89 2.73 19.12 34.90
N ASN A 90 2.69 20.27 34.22
CA ASN A 90 2.91 21.58 34.84
C ASN A 90 1.80 21.94 35.83
N THR A 91 0.53 21.72 35.47
CA THR A 91 -0.62 21.89 36.36
C THR A 91 -0.49 21.06 37.63
N ASN A 92 -0.07 19.80 37.51
CA ASN A 92 0.14 18.93 38.67
C ASN A 92 1.30 19.39 39.55
N HIS A 93 2.37 19.92 38.96
CA HIS A 93 3.51 20.48 39.68
C HIS A 93 3.17 21.77 40.42
N ASP A 94 2.51 22.71 39.72
CA ASP A 94 2.22 24.05 40.24
C ASP A 94 0.93 24.09 41.09
N MET A 95 0.23 22.95 41.21
CA MET A 95 -1.08 22.80 41.87
C MET A 95 -2.08 23.89 41.50
N SER A 96 -2.01 24.39 40.26
CA SER A 96 -2.82 25.48 39.75
C SER A 96 -3.04 25.34 38.25
N VAL A 97 -4.19 25.83 37.78
CA VAL A 97 -4.58 25.82 36.37
C VAL A 97 -4.72 27.26 35.91
N SER A 98 -4.02 27.64 34.86
CA SER A 98 -4.22 28.94 34.21
C SER A 98 -5.42 28.88 33.26
N PRO A 99 -6.20 29.96 33.10
CA PRO A 99 -7.20 30.08 32.03
C PRO A 99 -6.60 29.82 30.63
N ASP A 100 -5.32 30.12 30.43
CA ASP A 100 -4.61 29.86 29.16
C ASP A 100 -4.37 28.36 28.94
N ASP A 101 -4.13 27.58 30.01
CA ASP A 101 -3.95 26.13 29.95
C ASP A 101 -5.27 25.44 29.61
N GLU A 102 -6.36 25.89 30.23
CA GLU A 102 -7.72 25.43 29.95
C GLU A 102 -8.10 25.72 28.49
N TYR A 103 -7.88 26.96 28.03
CA TYR A 103 -8.12 27.34 26.64
C TYR A 103 -7.27 26.53 25.65
N SER A 104 -5.98 26.36 25.94
CA SER A 104 -5.05 25.60 25.10
C SER A 104 -5.45 24.12 25.00
N THR A 105 -5.89 23.53 26.11
CA THR A 105 -6.38 22.15 26.14
C THR A 105 -7.70 22.00 25.38
N ALA A 106 -8.65 22.93 25.55
CA ALA A 106 -9.90 22.93 24.80
C ALA A 106 -9.66 23.06 23.29
N LYS A 107 -8.74 23.94 22.89
CA LYS A 107 -8.32 24.12 21.50
C LYS A 107 -7.66 22.85 20.93
N ALA A 108 -6.80 22.19 21.71
CA ALA A 108 -6.18 20.93 21.34
C ALA A 108 -7.22 19.83 21.04
N VAL A 109 -8.26 19.71 21.87
CA VAL A 109 -9.35 18.75 21.65
C VAL A 109 -10.11 19.04 20.36
N MET A 110 -10.44 20.32 20.08
CA MET A 110 -11.09 20.71 18.83
C MET A 110 -10.23 20.41 17.61
N GLU A 111 -8.92 20.65 17.70
CA GLU A 111 -8.00 20.39 16.60
C GLU A 111 -7.82 18.88 16.36
N CYS A 112 -7.71 18.07 17.42
CA CYS A 112 -7.74 16.61 17.30
C CYS A 112 -9.01 16.13 16.60
N LYS A 113 -10.19 16.64 16.98
CA LYS A 113 -11.46 16.29 16.32
C LYS A 113 -11.41 16.59 14.82
N ARG A 114 -10.93 17.79 14.44
CA ARG A 114 -10.77 18.19 13.03
C ARG A 114 -9.81 17.26 12.27
N LEU A 115 -8.70 16.86 12.90
CA LEU A 115 -7.74 15.92 12.32
C LEU A 115 -8.32 14.52 12.13
N PHE A 116 -9.14 14.03 13.08
CA PHE A 116 -9.87 12.77 12.93
C PHE A 116 -10.88 12.80 11.79
N GLU A 117 -11.64 13.89 11.64
CA GLU A 117 -12.56 14.08 10.52
C GLU A 117 -11.81 14.09 9.19
N LYS A 118 -10.66 14.78 9.12
CA LYS A 118 -9.79 14.79 7.94
C LYS A 118 -9.27 13.39 7.61
N ALA A 119 -8.76 12.64 8.59
CA ALA A 119 -8.29 11.27 8.38
C ALA A 119 -9.40 10.35 7.88
N THR A 120 -10.60 10.49 8.46
CA THR A 120 -11.79 9.74 8.03
C THR A 120 -12.16 10.07 6.57
N GLY A 121 -12.06 11.34 6.17
CA GLY A 121 -12.26 11.78 4.78
C GLY A 121 -11.25 11.13 3.84
N VAL A 122 -9.96 11.21 4.15
CA VAL A 122 -8.87 10.59 3.37
C VAL A 122 -9.08 9.09 3.18
N ILE A 123 -9.48 8.38 4.24
CA ILE A 123 -9.76 6.94 4.17
C ILE A 123 -10.97 6.67 3.25
N LYS A 124 -12.07 7.43 3.41
CA LYS A 124 -13.28 7.26 2.58
C LYS A 124 -12.99 7.51 1.09
N ASP A 125 -12.23 8.56 0.78
CA ASP A 125 -11.90 8.91 -0.60
C ASP A 125 -10.96 7.87 -1.23
N SER A 126 -10.04 7.32 -0.45
CA SER A 126 -9.18 6.21 -0.88
C SER A 126 -9.98 4.95 -1.18
N THR A 127 -10.94 4.59 -0.33
CA THR A 127 -11.82 3.44 -0.55
C THR A 127 -12.69 3.61 -1.81
N LYS A 128 -13.19 4.82 -2.08
CA LYS A 128 -13.92 5.12 -3.32
C LYS A 128 -13.04 4.95 -4.57
N GLN A 129 -11.79 5.39 -4.53
CA GLN A 129 -10.86 5.24 -5.65
C GLN A 129 -10.54 3.76 -5.93
N ILE A 130 -10.46 2.92 -4.91
CA ILE A 130 -10.27 1.47 -5.07
C ILE A 130 -11.50 0.84 -5.74
N ASN A 131 -12.70 1.21 -5.30
CA ASN A 131 -13.96 0.64 -5.82
C ASN A 131 -14.33 1.11 -7.23
N HIS A 132 -13.75 2.22 -7.72
CA HIS A 132 -13.98 2.76 -9.07
C HIS A 132 -12.88 2.43 -10.08
N ARG A 133 -11.86 1.65 -9.70
CA ARG A 133 -10.84 1.20 -10.66
C ARG A 133 -11.48 0.16 -11.58
N PRO A 134 -11.65 0.42 -12.90
CA PRO A 134 -12.12 -0.60 -13.80
C PRO A 134 -11.10 -1.73 -13.78
N LEU A 135 -11.58 -2.97 -13.62
CA LEU A 135 -10.79 -4.15 -13.97
C LEU A 135 -10.40 -3.95 -15.44
N LEU A 136 -9.12 -3.69 -15.69
CA LEU A 136 -8.60 -3.50 -17.04
C LEU A 136 -8.92 -4.78 -17.83
N GLU A 137 -9.78 -4.62 -18.85
CA GLU A 137 -9.99 -5.59 -19.93
C GLU A 137 -8.73 -5.74 -20.80
#